data_AF-A0AAV5KYZ6-F1
#
_entry.id   AF-A0AAV5KYZ6-F1
#
_cell.length_a   1.000
_cell.length_b   1.000
_cell.length_c   1.000
_cell.angle_alpha   90.00
_cell.angle_beta   90.00
_cell.angle_gamma   90.00
#
_symmetry.space_group_name_H-M   'P 1'
#
loop_
_entity.id
_entity.type
_entity.pdbx_description
1 polymer ?
#
loop_
_entity_poly.entity_id
_entity_poly.type
_entity_poly.pdbx_seq_one_letter_code
_entity_poly.pdbx_strand_id
1 'polypeptide(L)'
;MSLLFNVFLLLSSIFTTTIAYPSFLWLPASLKNGSLANNLEMKLSTHISTYVDTPGHVLDHYFDVGFDVDTLDLEVLNGKGKGF
;
A
#
# COMPACT_ATOMS: atom_id res chain seq x y z
N MET A 1 -19.05 -10.31 18.52
CA MET A 1 -19.00 -10.32 17.04
C MET A 1 -19.30 -8.98 16.37
N SER A 2 -19.72 -7.90 17.06
CA SER A 2 -20.03 -6.62 16.38
C SER A 2 -18.82 -5.68 16.18
N LEU A 3 -17.75 -5.80 16.98
CA LEU A 3 -16.59 -4.90 16.86
C LEU A 3 -15.76 -5.19 15.59
N LEU A 4 -15.52 -6.47 15.29
CA LEU A 4 -14.82 -6.91 14.07
C LEU A 4 -15.58 -6.57 12.78
N PHE A 5 -16.92 -6.66 12.81
CA PHE A 5 -17.76 -6.32 11.66
C PHE A 5 -17.76 -4.80 11.37
N ASN A 6 -17.72 -3.97 12.41
CA ASN A 6 -17.63 -2.51 12.27
C ASN A 6 -16.24 -2.05 11.79
N VAL A 7 -15.16 -2.70 12.24
CA VAL A 7 -13.80 -2.40 11.73
C VAL A 7 -13.66 -2.77 10.26
N PHE A 8 -14.24 -3.89 9.83
CA PHE A 8 -14.25 -4.30 8.41
C PHE A 8 -15.04 -3.30 7.53
N LEU A 9 -16.21 -2.84 8.00
CA LEU A 9 -16.99 -1.83 7.30
C LEU A 9 -16.30 -0.46 7.25
N LEU A 10 -15.62 -0.04 8.33
CA LEU A 10 -14.90 1.23 8.38
C LEU A 10 -13.69 1.24 7.43
N LEU A 11 -12.90 0.15 7.38
CA LEU A 11 -11.81 0.00 6.41
C LEU A 11 -12.32 -0.02 4.97
N SER A 12 -13.45 -0.69 4.71
CA SER A 12 -14.06 -0.68 3.38
C SER A 12 -14.57 0.71 2.98
N SER A 13 -15.17 1.46 3.90
CA SER A 13 -15.69 2.82 3.66
C SER A 13 -14.56 3.81 3.40
N ILE A 14 -13.49 3.79 4.20
CA ILE A 14 -12.33 4.68 4.00
C ILE A 14 -11.65 4.39 2.65
N PHE A 15 -11.52 3.12 2.26
CA PHE A 15 -10.99 2.75 0.94
C PHE A 15 -11.90 3.20 -0.22
N THR A 16 -13.23 3.10 -0.07
CA THR A 16 -14.15 3.46 -1.16
C THR A 16 -14.35 4.96 -1.34
N THR A 17 -14.23 5.77 -0.29
CA THR A 17 -14.59 7.20 -0.40
C THR A 17 -13.43 8.10 -0.81
N THR A 18 -12.18 7.64 -0.70
CA THR A 18 -10.99 8.46 -1.01
C THR A 18 -10.17 7.93 -2.20
N ILE A 19 -10.41 6.70 -2.67
CA ILE A 19 -9.59 6.06 -3.72
C ILE A 19 -10.39 5.39 -4.85
N ALA A 20 -11.74 5.43 -4.82
CA ALA A 20 -12.54 4.75 -5.83
C ALA A 20 -12.77 5.61 -7.09
N TYR A 21 -11.81 5.57 -8.00
CA TYR A 21 -12.22 5.27 -9.38
C TYR A 21 -12.44 3.76 -9.45
N PRO A 22 -13.58 3.27 -9.98
CA PRO A 22 -13.91 1.83 -10.00
C PRO A 22 -12.88 0.93 -10.73
N SER A 23 -11.91 1.53 -11.41
CA SER A 23 -10.88 0.87 -12.23
C SER A 23 -9.68 0.30 -11.47
N PHE A 24 -9.65 0.39 -10.13
CA PHE A 24 -8.43 0.12 -9.34
C PHE A 24 -8.59 -0.97 -8.26
N LEU A 25 -9.79 -1.52 -8.06
CA LEU A 25 -10.08 -2.55 -7.04
C LEU A 25 -10.93 -3.69 -7.64
N TRP A 26 -10.46 -4.93 -7.52
CA TRP A 26 -11.17 -6.14 -7.93
C TRP A 26 -11.36 -7.08 -6.74
N LEU A 27 -12.49 -7.79 -6.72
CA LEU A 27 -12.91 -8.68 -5.64
C LEU A 27 -12.95 -10.14 -6.16
N PRO A 28 -11.80 -10.80 -6.32
CA PRO A 28 -11.75 -12.17 -6.86
C PRO A 28 -12.35 -13.22 -5.91
N ALA A 29 -12.36 -12.98 -4.59
CA ALA A 29 -12.94 -13.90 -3.61
C ALA A 29 -13.58 -13.16 -2.43
N SER A 30 -14.70 -13.68 -1.93
CA SER A 30 -15.39 -13.11 -0.77
C SER A 30 -15.98 -14.18 0.14
N LEU A 31 -15.86 -13.96 1.45
CA LEU A 31 -16.56 -14.71 2.49
C LEU A 31 -18.07 -14.75 2.25
N LYS A 32 -18.65 -13.65 1.73
CA LYS A 32 -20.08 -13.58 1.39
C LYS A 32 -20.46 -14.60 0.30
N ASN A 33 -19.51 -14.96 -0.55
CA ASN A 33 -19.65 -15.95 -1.61
C ASN A 33 -19.05 -17.32 -1.26
N GLY A 34 -18.85 -17.60 0.04
CA GLY A 34 -18.39 -18.91 0.54
C GLY A 34 -16.89 -19.15 0.42
N SER A 35 -16.09 -18.13 0.07
CA SER A 35 -14.62 -18.25 0.16
C SER A 35 -14.16 -18.29 1.63
N LEU A 36 -12.93 -18.75 1.89
CA LEU A 36 -12.34 -18.79 3.24
C LEU A 36 -11.80 -17.43 3.72
N ALA A 37 -11.61 -16.48 2.80
CA ALA A 37 -11.20 -15.12 3.07
C ALA A 37 -11.84 -14.14 2.08
N ASN A 38 -11.80 -12.85 2.38
CA ASN A 38 -12.03 -11.79 1.41
C ASN A 38 -10.69 -11.44 0.77
N ASN A 39 -10.58 -11.63 -0.54
CA ASN A 39 -9.38 -11.26 -1.28
C ASN A 39 -9.69 -10.04 -2.15
N LEU A 40 -8.74 -9.12 -2.20
CA LEU A 40 -8.80 -7.91 -3.01
C LEU A 40 -7.56 -7.87 -3.89
N GLU A 41 -7.77 -7.61 -5.16
CA GLU A 41 -6.71 -7.21 -6.08
C GLU A 41 -6.79 -5.70 -6.27
N MET A 42 -5.64 -5.03 -6.20
CA MET A 42 -5.57 -3.58 -6.29
C MET A 42 -4.50 -3.17 -7.28
N LYS A 43 -4.79 -2.13 -8.06
CA LYS A 43 -3.79 -1.43 -8.87
C LYS A 43 -3.61 -0.04 -8.29
N LEU A 44 -2.43 0.23 -7.73
CA LEU A 44 -2.11 1.48 -7.06
C LEU A 44 -0.88 2.14 -7.68
N SER A 45 -0.83 3.47 -7.66
CA SER A 45 0.40 4.21 -7.92
C SER A 45 1.35 4.03 -6.73
N THR A 46 2.67 4.01 -6.97
CA THR A 46 3.69 4.00 -5.90
C THR A 46 3.63 5.25 -5.02
N HIS A 47 3.08 6.34 -5.56
CA HIS A 47 2.97 7.65 -4.92
C HIS A 47 1.54 7.91 -4.44
N ILE A 48 1.01 7.02 -3.60
CA ILE A 48 -0.34 7.17 -3.03
C ILE A 48 -0.31 7.14 -1.51
N SER A 49 -1.14 7.97 -0.88
CA SER A 49 -1.21 8.10 0.59
C SER A 49 0.13 8.53 1.21
N THR A 50 0.50 8.00 2.37
CA THR A 50 1.83 8.16 2.96
C THR A 50 2.79 7.15 2.34
N TYR A 51 3.79 7.64 1.60
CA TYR A 51 4.74 6.83 0.85
C TYR A 51 6.18 7.30 1.12
N VAL A 52 7.16 6.52 0.63
CA VAL A 52 8.60 6.83 0.68
C VAL A 52 9.13 6.87 -0.74
N ASP A 53 9.90 7.91 -1.06
CA ASP A 53 10.63 8.04 -2.31
C ASP A 53 12.07 7.55 -2.17
N THR A 54 12.56 6.92 -3.24
CA THR A 54 13.98 6.56 -3.36
C THR A 54 14.76 7.66 -4.05
N PRO A 55 16.09 7.73 -3.86
CA PRO A 55 16.93 8.62 -4.66
C PRO A 55 16.77 8.37 -6.17
N GLY A 56 16.68 7.10 -6.58
CA GLY A 56 16.42 6.70 -7.96
C GLY A 56 15.06 7.15 -8.50
N HIS A 57 14.07 7.43 -7.64
CA HIS A 57 12.78 7.99 -8.08
C HIS A 57 12.92 9.42 -8.66
N VAL A 58 13.87 10.19 -8.16
CA VAL A 58 14.04 11.62 -8.50
C VAL A 58 15.18 11.84 -9.51
N LEU A 59 16.19 10.98 -9.50
CA LEU A 59 17.44 11.17 -10.23
C LEU A 59 17.83 9.90 -11.00
N ASP A 60 17.82 9.98 -12.34
CA ASP A 60 18.07 8.85 -13.24
C ASP A 60 19.39 8.12 -12.96
N HIS A 61 20.48 8.83 -12.65
CA HIS A 61 21.76 8.18 -12.39
C HIS A 61 21.74 7.30 -11.13
N TYR A 62 20.89 7.60 -10.14
CA TYR A 62 20.70 6.73 -8.99
C TYR A 62 19.81 5.53 -9.32
N PHE A 63 18.87 5.69 -10.26
CA PHE A 63 18.10 4.57 -10.80
C PHE A 63 18.99 3.57 -11.55
N ASP A 64 19.86 4.07 -12.44
CA ASP A 64 20.73 3.25 -13.27
C ASP A 64 21.73 2.39 -12.47
N VAL A 65 22.18 2.89 -11.32
CA VAL A 65 23.10 2.15 -10.43
C VAL A 65 22.37 1.35 -9.35
N GLY A 66 21.03 1.29 -9.40
CA GLY A 66 20.22 0.38 -8.60
C GLY A 66 19.77 0.88 -7.24
N PHE A 67 19.75 2.20 -6.98
CA PHE A 67 19.17 2.75 -5.74
C PHE A 67 17.64 2.79 -5.80
N ASP A 68 17.02 1.62 -5.82
CA ASP A 68 15.57 1.42 -5.79
C ASP A 68 15.05 1.11 -4.36
N VAL A 69 13.74 0.99 -4.18
CA VAL A 69 13.06 0.96 -2.87
C VAL A 69 13.42 -0.27 -2.04
N ASP A 70 13.78 -1.36 -2.70
CA ASP A 70 14.25 -2.59 -2.07
C ASP A 70 15.71 -2.53 -1.61
N THR A 71 16.44 -1.44 -1.91
CA THR A 71 17.81 -1.20 -1.47
C THR A 71 17.94 -0.25 -0.28
N LEU A 72 16.83 0.32 0.19
CA LEU A 72 16.83 1.23 1.32
C LEU A 72 17.19 0.52 2.63
N ASP A 73 18.01 1.18 3.46
CA ASP A 73 18.38 0.67 4.78
C ASP A 73 17.19 0.69 5.75
N LEU A 74 16.88 -0.46 6.33
CA LEU A 74 15.84 -0.62 7.33
C LEU A 74 16.08 0.23 8.59
N GLU A 75 17.32 0.54 8.95
CA GLU A 75 17.60 1.43 10.09
C GLU A 75 17.10 2.86 9.82
N VAL A 76 17.24 3.34 8.58
CA VAL A 76 16.71 4.63 8.13
C VAL A 76 15.19 4.61 8.12
N LEU A 77 14.56 3.56 7.57
CA LEU A 77 13.11 3.44 7.52
C LEU A 77 12.46 3.34 8.92
N ASN A 78 13.17 2.77 9.89
CA ASN A 78 12.70 2.64 11.26
C ASN A 78 13.03 3.88 12.14
N GLY A 79 13.59 4.94 11.56
CA GLY A 79 13.96 6.16 12.28
C GLY A 79 15.07 5.97 13.31
N LYS A 80 15.80 4.86 13.26
CA LYS A 80 16.98 4.58 14.11
C LYS A 80 18.28 4.96 13.43
N GLY A 81 18.21 5.41 12.18
CA GLY A 81 19.35 5.92 11.43
C GLY A 81 20.10 6.93 12.27
N LYS A 82 21.42 6.72 12.41
CA LYS A 82 22.29 7.78 12.91
C LYS A 82 22.04 8.99 12.02
N GLY A 83 21.63 10.10 12.63
CA GLY A 83 21.34 11.33 11.90
C GLY A 83 22.45 11.63 10.90
N PHE A 84 22.04 12.03 9.71
CA PHE A 84 22.93 12.56 8.68
C PHE A 84 23.88 13.61 9.27
#